data_AF-A0A965WT02-F1
#
_entry.id   AF-A0A965WT02-F1
#
_cell.length_a   1.000
_cell.length_b   1.000
_cell.length_c   1.000
_cell.angle_alpha   90.00
_cell.angle_beta   90.00
_cell.angle_gamma   90.00
#
_symmetry.space_group_name_H-M   'P 1'
#
loop_
_entity.id
_entity.type
_entity.pdbx_description
1 polymer ?
#
loop_
_entity_poly.entity_id
_entity_poly.type
_entity_poly.pdbx_seq_one_letter_code
_entity_poly.pdbx_strand_id
1 'polypeptide(L)' 'MDWEKKLERMGEITSLLKDEKTSLEASITLLEEGVAISKEVENHLNEAQRKVEKIINSIDDEENELETTPFTHTSVDE' A
#
# COMPACT_ATOMS: atom_id res chain seq x y z
N MET A 1 -3.09 -0.03 -9.14
CA MET A 1 -3.18 -1.04 -10.21
C MET A 1 -1.97 -1.97 -10.28
N ASP A 2 -0.77 -1.62 -9.80
CA ASP A 2 0.39 -2.52 -9.94
C ASP A 2 0.40 -3.71 -8.95
N TRP A 3 -0.02 -3.48 -7.69
CA TRP A 3 -0.08 -4.53 -6.66
C TRP A 3 -1.19 -5.57 -6.90
N GLU A 4 -2.34 -5.17 -7.44
CA GLU A 4 -3.45 -6.08 -7.76
C GLU A 4 -3.05 -7.07 -8.86
N LYS A 5 -2.37 -6.58 -9.91
CA LYS A 5 -1.81 -7.43 -10.97
C LYS A 5 -0.76 -8.39 -10.43
N LYS A 6 0.05 -7.93 -9.48
CA LYS A 6 1.04 -8.79 -8.78
C LYS A 6 0.36 -9.89 -7.98
N LEU A 7 -0.77 -9.62 -7.33
CA LEU A 7 -1.57 -10.66 -6.65
C LEU A 7 -2.23 -11.64 -7.63
N GLU A 8 -2.75 -11.14 -8.75
CA GLU A 8 -3.27 -11.98 -9.82
C GLU A 8 -2.17 -12.93 -10.34
N ARG A 9 -0.97 -12.38 -10.61
CA ARG A 9 0.20 -13.16 -11.01
C ARG A 9 0.63 -14.18 -9.96
N MET A 10 0.56 -13.85 -8.66
CA MET A 10 0.81 -14.82 -7.59
C MET A 10 -0.19 -15.98 -7.62
N GLY A 11 -1.45 -15.71 -7.94
CA GLY A 11 -2.48 -16.73 -8.16
C GLY A 11 -2.17 -17.64 -9.35
N GLU A 12 -1.71 -17.08 -10.46
CA GLU A 12 -1.24 -17.84 -11.62
C GLU A 12 -0.04 -18.73 -11.28
N ILE A 13 0.97 -18.18 -10.61
CA ILE A 13 2.16 -18.92 -10.15
C ILE A 13 1.74 -20.11 -9.28
N THR A 14 0.81 -19.89 -8.34
CA THR A 14 0.29 -20.95 -7.47
C THR A 14 -0.43 -22.04 -8.27
N SER A 15 -1.13 -21.67 -9.34
CA SER A 15 -1.82 -22.62 -10.22
C SER A 15 -0.82 -23.42 -11.06
N LEU A 16 0.20 -22.76 -11.61
CA LEU A 16 1.26 -23.41 -12.38
C LEU A 16 2.08 -24.37 -11.51
N LEU A 17 2.43 -23.99 -10.28
CA LEU A 17 3.17 -24.86 -9.34
C LEU A 17 2.39 -26.12 -8.93
N LYS A 18 1.06 -26.13 -9.07
CA LYS A 18 0.21 -27.30 -8.81
C LYS A 18 0.00 -28.19 -10.04
N ASP A 19 0.37 -27.71 -11.22
CA ASP A 19 0.25 -28.47 -12.46
C ASP A 19 1.37 -29.51 -12.54
N GLU A 20 0.99 -30.78 -12.71
CA GLU A 20 1.89 -31.92 -12.90
C GLU A 20 2.78 -31.81 -14.14
N LYS A 21 2.42 -30.95 -15.10
CA LYS A 21 3.19 -30.70 -16.32
C LYS A 21 4.30 -29.67 -16.12
N THR A 22 4.31 -28.97 -14.98
CA THR A 22 5.35 -27.99 -14.67
C THR A 22 6.64 -28.72 -14.35
N SER A 23 7.68 -28.44 -15.15
CA SER A 23 9.00 -29.03 -14.92
C SER A 23 9.64 -28.49 -13.64
N LEU A 24 10.65 -29.19 -13.12
CA LEU A 24 11.40 -28.73 -11.96
C LEU A 24 12.00 -27.33 -12.17
N GLU A 25 12.61 -27.08 -13.34
CA GLU A 25 13.27 -25.79 -13.60
C GLU A 25 12.28 -24.65 -13.78
N ALA A 26 11.11 -24.94 -14.37
CA ALA A 26 10.01 -24.00 -14.39
C ALA A 26 9.51 -23.72 -12.97
N SER A 27 9.42 -24.75 -12.11
CA SER A 27 8.99 -24.59 -10.72
C SER A 27 9.94 -23.72 -9.91
N ILE A 28 11.25 -23.87 -10.09
CA ILE A 28 12.26 -23.03 -9.43
C ILE A 28 12.10 -21.56 -9.89
N THR A 29 11.96 -21.33 -11.20
CA THR A 29 11.78 -19.98 -11.74
C THR A 29 10.50 -19.33 -11.22
N LEU A 30 9.40 -20.08 -11.18
CA LEU A 30 8.11 -19.63 -10.65
C LEU A 30 8.18 -19.33 -9.15
N LEU A 31 8.94 -20.11 -8.38
CA LEU A 31 9.16 -19.87 -6.96
C LEU A 31 9.95 -18.58 -6.73
N GLU A 32 11.02 -18.36 -7.49
CA GLU A 32 11.82 -17.12 -7.41
C GLU A 32 10.97 -15.88 -7.73
N GLU A 33 10.17 -15.95 -8.80
CA GLU A 33 9.21 -14.91 -9.17
C GLU A 33 8.20 -14.67 -8.03
N GLY A 34 7.61 -15.73 -7.49
CA GLY A 34 6.66 -15.64 -6.39
C GLY A 34 7.25 -14.99 -5.14
N VAL A 35 8.49 -15.34 -4.75
CA VAL A 35 9.17 -14.73 -3.60
C VAL A 35 9.41 -13.24 -3.83
N ALA A 36 9.82 -12.84 -5.04
CA ALA A 36 10.01 -11.43 -5.38
C ALA A 36 8.70 -10.65 -5.28
N ILE A 37 7.63 -11.16 -5.87
CA ILE A 37 6.30 -10.55 -5.81
C ILE A 37 5.82 -10.42 -4.36
N SER A 38 6.00 -11.46 -3.53
CA SER A 38 5.58 -11.43 -2.12
C SER A 38 6.22 -10.28 -1.36
N LYS A 39 7.54 -10.06 -1.54
CA LYS A 39 8.26 -8.97 -0.89
C LYS A 39 7.79 -7.60 -1.35
N GLU A 40 7.54 -7.44 -2.65
CA GLU A 40 7.06 -6.18 -3.21
C GLU A 40 5.66 -5.81 -2.70
N VAL A 41 4.74 -6.78 -2.68
CA VAL A 41 3.38 -6.57 -2.16
C VAL A 41 3.42 -6.25 -0.67
N GLU A 42 4.21 -6.98 0.12
CA GLU A 42 4.40 -6.70 1.55
C GLU A 42 4.90 -5.27 1.79
N ASN A 43 5.91 -4.82 1.04
CA ASN A 43 6.42 -3.46 1.14
C ASN A 43 5.34 -2.41 0.81
N HIS A 44 4.55 -2.65 -0.24
CA HIS A 44 3.48 -1.75 -0.64
C HIS A 44 2.40 -1.65 0.44
N LEU A 45 1.99 -2.78 1.01
CA LEU A 45 1.00 -2.83 2.09
C LEU A 45 1.52 -2.15 3.36
N ASN A 46 2.78 -2.36 3.72
CA ASN A 46 3.41 -1.69 4.86
C ASN A 46 3.45 -0.16 4.67
N GLU A 47 3.72 0.32 3.46
CA GLU A 47 3.68 1.75 3.16
C GLU A 47 2.26 2.32 3.27
N ALA A 48 1.27 1.60 2.75
CA ALA A 48 -0.13 1.97 2.86
C ALA A 48 -0.60 2.00 4.33
N GLN A 49 -0.25 0.99 5.12
CA GLN A 49 -0.53 0.93 6.55
C GLN A 49 0.05 2.15 7.28
N ARG A 50 1.33 2.47 7.06
CA ARG A 50 1.97 3.64 7.68
C ARG A 50 1.29 4.96 7.33
N LYS A 51 0.78 5.09 6.10
CA LYS A 51 0.02 6.28 5.68
C LYS A 51 -1.30 6.38 6.44
N VAL A 52 -2.00 5.27 6.62
CA VAL A 52 -3.25 5.20 7.40
C VAL A 52 -2.99 5.52 8.88
N GLU A 53 -1.98 4.91 9.49
CA GLU A 53 -1.60 5.15 10.88
C GLU A 53 -1.31 6.64 11.14
N LYS A 54 -0.59 7.31 10.24
CA LYS A 54 -0.34 8.76 10.35
C LYS A 54 -1.63 9.57 10.35
N ILE A 55 -2.58 9.24 9.47
CA ILE A 55 -3.86 9.96 9.38
C ILE A 55 -4.66 9.76 10.68
N ILE A 56 -4.76 8.52 11.15
CA ILE A 56 -5.50 8.21 12.39
C ILE A 56 -4.87 8.93 13.58
N ASN A 57 -3.55 8.81 13.75
CA ASN A 57 -2.87 9.46 14.87
C ASN A 57 -2.94 11.00 14.79
N SER A 58 -2.95 11.59 13.59
CA SER A 58 -3.12 13.05 13.43
C SER A 58 -4.53 13.55 13.76
N ILE A 59 -5.54 12.68 13.70
CA ILE A 59 -6.92 13.01 14.09
C ILE A 59 -7.06 12.98 15.63
N ASP A 60 -6.30 12.13 16.31
CA ASP A 60 -6.32 11.99 17.77
C ASP A 60 -5.36 12.95 18.50
N ASP A 61 -4.50 13.68 17.78
CA ASP A 61 -3.66 14.74 18.35
C ASP A 61 -4.51 15.98 18.66
N GLU A 62 -4.68 16.31 19.95
CA GLU A 62 -5.34 17.54 20.45
C GLU A 62 -4.71 18.85 19.89
N GLU A 63 -3.49 18.80 19.33
CA GLU A 63 -2.86 19.94 18.63
C GLU A 63 -3.53 20.30 17.29
N ASN A 64 -4.41 19.46 16.74
CA ASN A 64 -5.26 19.79 15.58
C ASN A 64 -6.63 20.38 15.98
N GLU A 65 -6.81 20.84 17.23
CA GLU A 65 -7.91 21.76 17.53
C GLU A 65 -7.74 23.02 16.67
N LEU A 66 -8.72 23.26 15.79
CA LEU A 66 -8.78 24.47 14.97
C LEU A 66 -8.73 25.70 15.87
N GLU A 67 -7.60 26.42 15.86
CA GLU A 67 -7.49 27.71 16.54
C GLU A 67 -8.43 28.72 15.89
N THR A 68 -9.52 29.05 16.58
CA THR A 68 -10.39 30.15 16.17
C THR A 68 -9.79 31.46 16.65
N THR A 69 -9.48 32.38 15.72
CA THR A 69 -9.13 33.76 16.06
C THR A 69 -10.29 34.70 15.71
N PRO A 70 -10.48 35.80 16.47
CA PRO A 70 -11.48 36.79 16.14
C PRO A 70 -11.26 37.37 14.74
N PHE A 71 -12.29 37.34 13.91
CA PHE A 71 -12.23 37.91 12.56
C PHE A 71 -12.12 39.44 12.67
N THR A 72 -10.93 39.99 12.39
CA THR A 72 -10.71 41.43 12.32
C THR A 72 -11.08 41.96 10.93
N HIS A 73 -12.22 42.65 10.85
CA HIS A 73 -12.60 43.41 9.67
C HIS A 73 -11.75 44.67 9.58
N THR A 74 -10.71 44.66 8.74
CA THR A 74 -10.08 45.91 8.31
C THR A 74 -10.99 46.55 7.28
N SER A 75 -11.74 47.56 7.70
CA SER A 75 -12.30 48.55 6.80
C SER A 75 -11.14 49.21 6.06
N VAL A 76 -10.98 48.92 4.78
CA VAL A 76 -10.14 49.74 3.91
C VAL A 76 -10.95 51.00 3.65
N ASP A 77 -10.74 52.03 4.47
CA ASP A 77 -11.27 53.36 4.20
C ASP A 77 -10.56 53.94 2.96
N GLU A 78 -11.37 54.41 2.00
CA GLU A 78 -11.04 55.03 0.71
C GLU A 78 -10.13 56.27 0.80
#